data_AF-A0A357T640-F1
#
_entry.id   AF-A0A357T640-F1
#
_cell.length_a   1.000
_cell.length_b   1.000
_cell.length_c   1.000
_cell.angle_alpha   90.00
_cell.angle_beta   90.00
_cell.angle_gamma   90.00
#
_symmetry.space_group_name_H-M   'P 1'
#
loop_
_entity.id
_entity.type
_entity.pdbx_description
1 polymer ?
#
loop_
_entity_poly.entity_id
_entity_poly.type
_entity_poly.pdbx_seq_one_letter_code
_entity_poly.pdbx_strand_id
1 'polypeptide(L)'
;MILVRRYNMSTSEGHGPSVRTGQAMKTKFCLVRHGSTDWNIEGRIQGCTDTTLNQQGRREVSELAQSLKRQDWEFIITSELQRAKETGEIISDTLQIPLFSYKGLREREFGPLEGLTLHEIKERYPGWGDGDLFLPELESRQELKTRALKVMGLLANLFPARQLIIVSHGGFLRAFFRAGLGLERAAPANAEKVEVVWDGAWKVLHGGEKNDL
;
A
#
# COMPACT_ATOMS: atom_id res chain seq x y z
N MET A 1 -51.11 -4.39 11.77
CA MET A 1 -51.72 -4.12 10.44
C MET A 1 -50.74 -3.25 9.67
N ILE A 2 -49.82 -3.89 8.93
CA ILE A 2 -48.75 -3.22 8.18
C ILE A 2 -49.02 -3.47 6.70
N LEU A 3 -49.14 -2.38 5.95
CA LEU A 3 -49.64 -2.30 4.59
C LEU A 3 -48.57 -2.83 3.61
N VAL A 4 -48.82 -4.00 2.99
CA VAL A 4 -47.97 -4.53 1.92
C VAL A 4 -48.40 -3.87 0.60
N ARG A 5 -47.60 -2.94 0.07
CA ARG A 5 -47.79 -2.41 -1.28
C ARG A 5 -47.36 -3.45 -2.32
N ARG A 6 -48.33 -3.99 -3.05
CA ARG A 6 -48.10 -4.81 -4.26
C ARG A 6 -47.67 -3.89 -5.40
N TYR A 7 -46.53 -4.17 -6.02
CA TYR A 7 -46.16 -3.59 -7.31
C TYR A 7 -46.55 -4.58 -8.42
N ASN A 8 -47.41 -4.13 -9.32
CA ASN A 8 -47.69 -4.79 -10.60
C ASN A 8 -46.46 -4.64 -11.51
N MET A 9 -45.95 -5.74 -12.04
CA MET A 9 -45.01 -5.71 -13.16
C MET A 9 -45.78 -5.97 -14.45
N SER A 10 -45.95 -4.92 -15.26
CA SER A 10 -46.32 -5.01 -16.67
C SER A 10 -45.08 -5.40 -17.48
N THR A 11 -45.24 -6.39 -18.35
CA THR A 11 -44.23 -6.83 -19.33
C THR A 11 -44.00 -5.75 -20.39
N SER A 12 -42.76 -5.26 -20.50
CA SER A 12 -42.28 -4.58 -21.70
C SER A 12 -40.92 -5.15 -22.09
N GLU A 13 -40.87 -5.73 -23.29
CA GLU A 13 -39.65 -6.18 -23.95
C GLU A 13 -38.65 -5.02 -24.08
N GLY A 14 -37.42 -5.23 -23.62
CA GLY A 14 -36.36 -4.22 -23.70
C GLY A 14 -35.00 -4.88 -23.56
N HIS A 15 -34.28 -4.96 -24.69
CA HIS A 15 -32.84 -5.12 -24.84
C HIS A 15 -32.06 -5.46 -23.55
N GLY A 16 -31.82 -6.75 -23.35
CA GLY A 16 -30.93 -7.23 -22.28
C GLY A 16 -29.53 -6.62 -22.41
N PRO A 17 -28.82 -6.40 -21.29
CA PRO A 17 -27.49 -5.84 -21.33
C PRO A 17 -26.58 -6.75 -22.16
N SER A 18 -25.95 -6.16 -23.18
CA SER A 18 -24.83 -6.76 -23.90
C SER A 18 -23.80 -7.25 -22.86
N VAL A 19 -23.72 -8.58 -22.70
CA VAL A 19 -22.63 -9.20 -21.96
C VAL A 19 -21.36 -8.91 -22.76
N ARG A 20 -20.55 -7.98 -22.28
CA ARG A 20 -19.18 -7.81 -22.77
C ARG A 20 -18.38 -9.03 -22.34
N THR A 21 -18.43 -10.09 -23.12
CA THR A 21 -17.54 -11.24 -23.00
C THR A 21 -16.13 -10.82 -23.46
N GLY A 22 -15.13 -10.96 -22.60
CA GLY A 22 -13.73 -11.09 -23.03
C GLY A 22 -12.71 -10.04 -22.57
N GLN A 23 -13.05 -9.02 -21.78
CA GLN A 23 -12.04 -8.16 -21.16
C GLN A 23 -11.77 -8.64 -19.73
N ALA A 24 -10.58 -9.18 -19.47
CA ALA A 24 -10.16 -9.50 -18.11
C ALA A 24 -10.38 -8.26 -17.23
N MET A 25 -11.18 -8.41 -16.17
CA MET A 25 -11.53 -7.31 -15.29
C MET A 25 -10.27 -6.86 -14.54
N LYS A 26 -9.70 -5.73 -14.98
CA LYS A 26 -8.43 -5.20 -14.47
C LYS A 26 -8.66 -4.43 -13.18
N THR A 27 -8.03 -4.84 -12.08
CA THR A 27 -7.98 -4.03 -10.86
C THR A 27 -6.71 -3.20 -10.86
N LYS A 28 -6.82 -1.88 -10.75
CA LYS A 28 -5.70 -0.95 -10.74
C LYS A 28 -5.36 -0.53 -9.31
N PHE A 29 -4.08 -0.55 -8.99
CA PHE A 29 -3.58 -0.13 -7.69
C PHE A 29 -2.57 0.99 -7.85
N CYS A 30 -2.70 2.06 -7.06
CA CYS A 30 -1.64 3.02 -6.83
C CYS A 30 -0.98 2.71 -5.48
N LEU A 31 0.24 2.17 -5.51
CA LEU A 31 0.98 1.87 -4.29
C LEU A 31 1.79 3.08 -3.88
N VAL A 32 1.55 3.58 -2.68
CA VAL A 32 2.14 4.80 -2.14
C VAL A 32 2.94 4.45 -0.90
N ARG A 33 4.18 4.91 -0.82
CA ARG A 33 4.92 4.95 0.45
C ARG A 33 4.53 6.19 1.23
N HIS A 34 4.37 6.06 2.55
CA HIS A 34 4.14 7.21 3.43
C HIS A 34 5.14 8.37 3.21
N GLY A 35 4.70 9.59 3.53
CA GLY A 35 5.56 10.78 3.49
C GLY A 35 6.73 10.74 4.48
N SER A 36 7.64 11.71 4.40
CA SER A 36 8.81 11.77 5.29
C SER A 36 8.45 11.93 6.77
N THR A 37 9.24 11.28 7.63
CA THR A 37 9.24 11.43 9.10
C THR A 37 10.62 11.86 9.58
N ASP A 38 10.74 12.32 10.82
CA ASP A 38 12.05 12.71 11.38
C ASP A 38 13.02 11.51 11.42
N TRP A 39 12.49 10.31 11.68
CA TRP A 39 13.29 9.08 11.63
C TRP A 39 13.78 8.72 10.23
N ASN A 40 13.11 9.17 9.17
CA ASN A 40 13.68 9.04 7.82
C ASN A 40 14.91 9.94 7.66
N ILE A 41 14.86 11.18 8.15
CA ILE A 41 15.98 12.13 8.09
C ILE A 41 17.16 11.64 8.94
N GLU A 42 16.88 11.12 10.12
CA GLU A 42 17.88 10.60 11.05
C GLU A 42 18.42 9.22 10.65
N GLY A 43 17.84 8.55 9.65
CA GLY A 43 18.26 7.22 9.23
C GLY A 43 17.96 6.11 10.25
N ARG A 44 16.90 6.27 11.05
CA ARG A 44 16.45 5.30 12.05
C ARG A 44 15.49 4.28 11.46
N ILE A 45 15.62 3.02 11.87
CA ILE A 45 14.65 1.98 11.53
C ILE A 45 13.34 2.25 12.27
N GLN A 46 12.23 2.35 11.54
CA GLN A 46 10.92 2.65 12.14
C GLN A 46 10.13 1.40 12.52
N GLY A 47 10.13 0.38 11.67
CA GLY A 47 9.31 -0.82 11.86
C GLY A 47 7.86 -0.50 12.22
N CYS A 48 7.34 -1.13 13.28
CA CYS A 48 5.98 -0.90 13.77
C CYS A 48 5.86 0.20 14.83
N THR A 49 6.96 0.84 15.22
CA THR A 49 6.94 2.03 16.08
C THR A 49 6.14 3.13 15.38
N ASP A 50 5.23 3.73 16.14
CA ASP A 50 4.26 4.68 15.64
C ASP A 50 4.86 6.08 15.58
N THR A 51 5.21 6.51 14.39
CA THR A 51 5.81 7.82 14.08
C THR A 51 4.86 8.61 13.20
N THR A 52 4.90 9.93 13.33
CA THR A 52 4.09 10.86 12.52
C THR A 52 4.87 11.40 11.33
N LEU A 53 4.17 11.94 10.34
CA LEU A 53 4.83 12.73 9.31
C LEU A 53 5.49 13.96 9.94
N ASN A 54 6.58 14.44 9.33
CA ASN A 54 7.13 15.76 9.65
C ASN A 54 6.58 16.82 8.69
N GLN A 55 7.00 18.08 8.85
CA GLN A 55 6.48 19.17 8.03
C GLN A 55 6.76 18.94 6.53
N GLN A 56 7.95 18.43 6.22
CA GLN A 56 8.34 18.10 4.86
C GLN A 56 7.46 16.97 4.31
N GLY A 57 7.26 15.89 5.07
CA GLY A 57 6.40 14.77 4.68
C GLY A 57 4.96 15.19 4.34
N ARG A 58 4.38 16.12 5.10
CA ARG A 58 3.03 16.65 4.78
C ARG A 58 3.00 17.42 3.46
N ARG A 59 4.05 18.17 3.14
CA ARG A 59 4.16 18.88 1.85
C ARG A 59 4.29 17.89 0.69
N GLU A 60 5.18 16.91 0.81
CA GLU A 60 5.38 15.85 -0.18
C GLU A 60 4.07 15.10 -0.49
N VAL A 61 3.33 14.72 0.55
CA VAL A 61 2.05 14.03 0.38
C VAL A 61 0.99 14.94 -0.25
N SER A 62 0.97 16.23 0.10
CA SER A 62 0.04 17.18 -0.50
C SER A 62 0.27 17.33 -2.01
N GLU A 63 1.53 17.40 -2.44
CA GLU A 63 1.90 17.44 -3.86
C GLU A 63 1.55 16.14 -4.59
N LEU A 64 1.85 14.99 -3.97
CA LEU A 64 1.46 13.68 -4.46
C LEU A 64 -0.06 13.60 -4.67
N ALA A 65 -0.84 14.06 -3.69
CA ALA A 65 -2.30 14.04 -3.71
C ALA A 65 -2.86 14.86 -4.89
N GLN A 66 -2.28 16.03 -5.20
CA GLN A 66 -2.68 16.79 -6.40
C GLN A 66 -2.40 16.01 -7.69
N SER A 67 -1.30 15.27 -7.75
CA SER A 67 -0.96 14.45 -8.93
C SER A 67 -1.95 13.31 -9.18
N LEU A 68 -2.64 12.85 -8.13
CA LEU A 68 -3.58 11.73 -8.17
C LEU A 68 -4.96 12.12 -8.72
N LYS A 69 -5.32 13.41 -8.71
CA LYS A 69 -6.60 13.91 -9.25
C LYS A 69 -6.86 13.61 -10.72
N ARG A 70 -5.83 13.22 -11.48
CA ARG A 70 -5.93 12.94 -12.92
C ARG A 70 -6.55 11.57 -13.24
N GLN A 71 -6.93 10.78 -12.24
CA GLN A 71 -7.46 9.43 -12.40
C GLN A 71 -8.59 9.17 -11.42
N ASP A 72 -9.49 8.27 -11.79
CA ASP A 72 -10.70 7.94 -11.02
C ASP A 72 -10.41 6.88 -9.95
N TRP A 73 -9.74 7.29 -8.87
CA TRP A 73 -9.56 6.45 -7.69
C TRP A 73 -10.85 6.38 -6.87
N GLU A 74 -11.21 5.20 -6.40
CA GLU A 74 -12.50 4.99 -5.71
C GLU A 74 -12.39 5.05 -4.19
N PHE A 75 -11.28 4.56 -3.63
CA PHE A 75 -11.03 4.55 -2.18
C PHE A 75 -9.56 4.27 -1.88
N ILE A 76 -9.20 4.47 -0.60
CA ILE A 76 -7.85 4.26 -0.07
C ILE A 76 -7.87 3.15 0.97
N ILE A 77 -6.89 2.25 0.91
CA ILE A 77 -6.59 1.32 2.00
C ILE A 77 -5.18 1.62 2.51
N THR A 78 -5.06 1.94 3.79
CA THR A 78 -3.80 2.32 4.41
C THR A 78 -3.39 1.35 5.52
N SER A 79 -2.08 1.28 5.80
CA SER A 79 -1.60 0.76 7.07
C SER A 79 -2.16 1.56 8.25
N GLU A 80 -2.38 0.89 9.39
CA GLU A 80 -2.86 1.55 10.61
C GLU A 80 -1.82 2.44 11.32
N LEU A 81 -0.53 2.35 10.94
CA LEU A 81 0.53 3.18 11.53
C LEU A 81 0.35 4.65 11.13
N GLN A 82 0.51 5.58 12.06
CA GLN A 82 0.14 6.99 11.94
C GLN A 82 0.72 7.66 10.70
N ARG A 83 2.02 7.54 10.41
CA ARG A 83 2.61 8.09 9.18
C ARG A 83 1.90 7.68 7.89
N ALA A 84 1.46 6.41 7.80
CA ALA A 84 0.75 5.91 6.63
C ALA A 84 -0.73 6.32 6.67
N LYS A 85 -1.35 6.30 7.85
CA LYS A 85 -2.72 6.76 8.04
C LYS A 85 -2.86 8.24 7.69
N GLU A 86 -2.02 9.11 8.24
CA GLU A 86 -1.95 10.55 7.96
C GLU A 86 -1.65 10.81 6.48
N THR A 87 -0.76 10.04 5.86
CA THR A 87 -0.55 10.10 4.39
C THR A 87 -1.85 9.82 3.63
N GLY A 88 -2.56 8.76 4.04
CA GLY A 88 -3.85 8.40 3.45
C GLY A 88 -4.91 9.47 3.67
N GLU A 89 -4.99 10.07 4.86
CA GLU A 89 -5.95 11.13 5.21
C GLU A 89 -5.75 12.37 4.34
N ILE A 90 -4.51 12.84 4.15
CA ILE A 90 -4.22 13.98 3.27
C ILE A 90 -4.66 13.69 1.82
N ILE A 91 -4.42 12.47 1.33
CA ILE A 91 -4.85 12.05 -0.02
C ILE A 91 -6.38 11.95 -0.09
N SER A 92 -7.00 11.35 0.94
CA SER A 92 -8.45 11.16 1.10
C SER A 92 -9.17 12.50 1.02
N ASP A 93 -8.72 13.48 1.79
CA ASP A 93 -9.28 14.83 1.84
C ASP A 93 -9.06 15.57 0.51
N THR A 94 -7.95 15.33 -0.17
CA THR A 94 -7.68 15.98 -1.46
C THR A 94 -8.54 15.42 -2.59
N LEU A 95 -8.81 14.11 -2.57
CA LEU A 95 -9.57 13.40 -3.61
C LEU A 95 -11.06 13.27 -3.28
N GLN A 96 -11.47 13.52 -2.03
CA GLN A 96 -12.84 13.35 -1.53
C GLN A 96 -13.35 11.91 -1.69
N ILE A 97 -12.51 10.93 -1.33
CA ILE A 97 -12.82 9.49 -1.41
C ILE A 97 -12.66 8.83 -0.04
N PRO A 98 -13.34 7.71 0.26
CA PRO A 98 -13.25 7.08 1.57
C PRO A 98 -11.89 6.42 1.82
N LEU A 99 -11.49 6.40 3.09
CA LEU A 99 -10.27 5.77 3.59
C LEU A 99 -10.60 4.65 4.58
N PHE A 100 -9.89 3.53 4.44
CA PHE A 100 -9.97 2.37 5.32
C PHE A 100 -8.58 1.96 5.80
N SER A 101 -8.48 1.47 7.03
CA SER A 101 -7.21 0.94 7.57
C SER A 101 -7.18 -0.58 7.54
N TYR A 102 -6.04 -1.17 7.22
CA TYR A 102 -5.82 -2.61 7.26
C TYR A 102 -4.44 -2.96 7.81
N LYS A 103 -4.44 -3.66 8.96
CA LYS A 103 -3.24 -4.10 9.69
C LYS A 103 -2.24 -4.87 8.81
N GLY A 104 -2.72 -5.62 7.82
CA GLY A 104 -1.88 -6.40 6.91
C GLY A 104 -0.85 -5.55 6.13
N LEU A 105 -1.11 -4.26 5.94
CA LEU A 105 -0.26 -3.31 5.21
C LEU A 105 0.84 -2.66 6.05
N ARG A 106 0.97 -3.02 7.34
CA ARG A 106 2.02 -2.48 8.22
C ARG A 106 3.43 -2.80 7.74
N GLU A 107 4.39 -2.00 8.19
CA GLU A 107 5.80 -2.23 7.91
C GLU A 107 6.27 -3.59 8.47
N ARG A 108 7.46 -4.02 8.06
CA ARG A 108 8.18 -5.10 8.73
C ARG A 108 8.37 -4.77 10.21
N GLU A 109 8.11 -5.73 11.10
CA GLU A 109 8.49 -5.60 12.50
C GLU A 109 10.00 -5.76 12.65
N PHE A 110 10.65 -4.82 13.35
CA PHE A 110 12.09 -4.86 13.60
C PHE A 110 12.44 -5.08 15.08
N GLY A 111 11.42 -5.18 15.95
CA GLY A 111 11.58 -5.48 17.37
C GLY A 111 12.58 -4.51 18.05
N PRO A 112 13.57 -5.01 18.80
CA PRO A 112 14.57 -4.18 19.50
C PRO A 112 15.42 -3.25 18.62
N LEU A 113 15.36 -3.39 17.29
CA LEU A 113 16.14 -2.57 16.36
C LEU A 113 15.42 -1.27 15.98
N GLU A 114 14.14 -1.16 16.30
CA GLU A 114 13.36 0.06 16.03
C GLU A 114 13.92 1.24 16.84
N GLY A 115 14.01 2.41 16.21
CA GLY A 115 14.61 3.61 16.77
C GLY A 115 16.13 3.68 16.63
N LEU A 116 16.80 2.59 16.25
CA LEU A 116 18.25 2.61 16.06
C LEU A 116 18.61 3.01 14.63
N THR A 117 19.70 3.74 14.50
CA THR A 117 20.40 3.96 13.24
C THR A 117 21.15 2.70 12.81
N LEU A 118 21.50 2.59 11.54
CA LEU A 118 22.32 1.47 11.06
C LEU A 118 23.69 1.38 11.77
N HIS A 119 24.25 2.50 12.19
CA HIS A 119 25.50 2.54 12.95
C HIS A 119 25.31 1.92 14.33
N GLU A 120 24.31 2.37 15.09
CA GLU A 120 23.99 1.82 16.41
C GLU A 120 23.66 0.33 16.35
N ILE A 121 22.97 -0.12 15.28
CA ILE A 121 22.67 -1.55 15.09
C ILE A 121 23.94 -2.36 14.90
N LYS A 122 24.88 -1.90 14.05
CA LYS A 122 26.15 -2.61 13.82
C LYS A 122 26.98 -2.73 15.10
N GLU A 123 26.92 -1.71 15.97
CA GLU A 123 27.64 -1.73 17.25
C GLU A 123 26.97 -2.62 18.30
N ARG A 124 25.64 -2.54 18.44
CA ARG A 124 24.90 -3.23 19.51
C ARG A 124 24.52 -4.67 19.16
N TYR A 125 24.39 -4.97 17.87
CA TYR A 125 23.94 -6.27 17.35
C TYR A 125 24.91 -6.77 16.27
N PRO A 126 26.15 -7.15 16.64
CA PRO A 126 27.07 -7.77 15.71
C PRO A 126 26.43 -9.04 15.12
N GLY A 127 26.41 -9.15 13.79
CA GLY A 127 25.68 -10.20 13.06
C GLY A 127 24.38 -9.73 12.38
N TRP A 128 23.97 -8.47 12.57
CA TRP A 128 22.87 -7.89 11.80
C TRP A 128 23.19 -7.88 10.29
N GLY A 129 22.34 -8.56 9.52
CA GLY A 129 22.45 -8.66 8.07
C GLY A 129 22.87 -10.04 7.58
N ASP A 130 23.49 -10.85 8.44
CA ASP A 130 24.07 -12.15 8.09
C ASP A 130 23.00 -13.27 7.96
N GLY A 131 21.78 -12.99 8.42
CA GLY A 131 20.62 -13.88 8.28
C GLY A 131 20.32 -14.72 9.53
N ASP A 132 21.28 -14.84 10.44
CA ASP A 132 21.19 -15.70 11.63
C ASP A 132 20.73 -14.98 12.90
N LEU A 133 20.57 -13.65 12.86
CA LEU A 133 20.16 -12.89 14.03
C LEU A 133 18.67 -13.07 14.31
N PHE A 134 18.37 -13.89 15.33
CA PHE A 134 17.04 -14.03 15.90
C PHE A 134 16.85 -13.02 17.03
N LEU A 135 15.90 -12.11 16.88
CA LEU A 135 15.46 -11.18 17.93
C LEU A 135 13.96 -11.36 18.17
N PRO A 136 13.48 -11.20 19.41
CA PRO A 136 12.05 -11.14 19.69
C PRO A 136 11.38 -10.10 18.78
N GLU A 137 10.21 -10.45 18.23
CA GLU A 137 9.38 -9.54 17.42
C GLU A 137 10.05 -9.02 16.13
N LEU A 138 11.19 -9.57 15.73
CA LEU A 138 11.78 -9.31 14.43
C LEU A 138 11.14 -10.21 13.38
N GLU A 139 10.28 -9.64 12.53
CA GLU A 139 9.70 -10.36 11.41
C GLU A 139 10.79 -10.73 10.41
N SER A 140 10.88 -11.99 9.99
CA SER A 140 11.83 -12.42 8.98
C SER A 140 11.47 -11.85 7.60
N ARG A 141 12.45 -11.79 6.69
CA ARG A 141 12.21 -11.37 5.30
C ARG A 141 11.22 -12.30 4.59
N GLN A 142 11.21 -13.58 4.94
CA GLN A 142 10.31 -14.57 4.34
C GLN A 142 8.88 -14.40 4.85
N GLU A 143 8.67 -14.11 6.14
CA GLU A 143 7.35 -13.79 6.69
C GLU A 143 6.76 -12.53 6.06
N LEU A 144 7.56 -11.46 5.97
CA LEU A 144 7.16 -10.22 5.30
C LEU A 144 6.76 -10.48 3.84
N LYS A 145 7.56 -11.26 3.10
CA LYS A 145 7.26 -11.67 1.71
C LYS A 145 5.93 -12.40 1.62
N THR A 146 5.72 -13.42 2.46
CA THR A 146 4.47 -14.20 2.49
C THR A 146 3.28 -13.30 2.81
N ARG A 147 3.42 -12.40 3.79
CA ARG A 147 2.38 -11.43 4.16
C ARG A 147 2.06 -10.47 3.03
N ALA A 148 3.06 -9.89 2.39
CA ALA A 148 2.88 -8.96 1.28
C ALA A 148 2.11 -9.59 0.11
N LEU A 149 2.49 -10.81 -0.30
CA LEU A 149 1.78 -11.55 -1.35
C LEU A 149 0.33 -11.87 -0.96
N LYS A 150 0.13 -12.39 0.26
CA LYS A 150 -1.20 -12.74 0.77
C LYS A 150 -2.12 -11.52 0.81
N VAL A 151 -1.64 -10.40 1.34
CA VAL A 151 -2.42 -9.16 1.46
C VAL A 151 -2.76 -8.59 0.09
N MET A 152 -1.79 -8.45 -0.80
CA MET A 152 -2.05 -7.89 -2.13
C MET A 152 -2.98 -8.79 -2.96
N GLY A 153 -2.79 -10.11 -2.90
CA GLY A 153 -3.69 -11.07 -3.55
C GLY A 153 -5.12 -11.05 -2.99
N LEU A 154 -5.28 -10.92 -1.67
CA LEU A 154 -6.58 -10.73 -1.03
C LEU A 154 -7.27 -9.48 -1.55
N LEU A 155 -6.58 -8.33 -1.58
CA LEU A 155 -7.14 -7.07 -2.05
C LEU A 155 -7.53 -7.13 -3.53
N ALA A 156 -6.72 -7.78 -4.37
CA ALA A 156 -7.05 -8.02 -5.78
C ALA A 156 -8.33 -8.85 -5.97
N ASN A 157 -8.55 -9.86 -5.11
CA ASN A 157 -9.74 -10.69 -5.17
C ASN A 157 -10.99 -10.03 -4.57
N LEU A 158 -10.84 -9.18 -3.55
CA LEU A 158 -11.95 -8.46 -2.93
C LEU A 158 -12.48 -7.32 -3.78
N PHE A 159 -11.62 -6.71 -4.61
CA PHE A 159 -11.94 -5.51 -5.37
C PHE A 159 -11.73 -5.71 -6.88
N PRO A 160 -12.40 -6.69 -7.52
CA PRO A 160 -12.26 -6.92 -8.95
C PRO A 160 -12.75 -5.69 -9.74
N ALA A 161 -12.00 -5.30 -10.77
CA ALA A 161 -12.32 -4.16 -11.64
C ALA A 161 -12.37 -2.78 -10.96
N ARG A 162 -11.73 -2.64 -9.79
CA ARG A 162 -11.68 -1.39 -9.04
C ARG A 162 -10.37 -0.65 -9.21
N GLN A 163 -10.38 0.64 -8.90
CA GLN A 163 -9.20 1.49 -8.85
C GLN A 163 -9.00 2.02 -7.43
N LEU A 164 -7.94 1.58 -6.76
CA LEU A 164 -7.70 1.89 -5.36
C LEU A 164 -6.27 2.35 -5.11
N ILE A 165 -6.11 3.15 -4.07
CA ILE A 165 -4.81 3.59 -3.57
C ILE A 165 -4.46 2.76 -2.34
N ILE A 166 -3.24 2.23 -2.30
CA ILE A 166 -2.68 1.50 -1.16
C ILE A 166 -1.58 2.35 -0.55
N VAL A 167 -1.72 2.74 0.71
CA VAL A 167 -0.68 3.48 1.44
C VAL A 167 0.01 2.54 2.43
N SER A 168 1.32 2.37 2.27
CA SER A 168 2.13 1.44 3.06
C SER A 168 3.55 1.97 3.25
N HIS A 169 4.51 1.07 3.43
CA HIS A 169 5.86 1.34 3.89
C HIS A 169 6.92 0.76 2.95
N GLY A 170 8.15 1.24 3.08
CA GLY A 170 9.22 0.87 2.17
C GLY A 170 9.54 -0.62 2.19
N GLY A 171 9.61 -1.24 3.37
CA GLY A 171 9.90 -2.67 3.50
C GLY A 171 8.80 -3.55 2.90
N PHE A 172 7.54 -3.27 3.24
CA PHE A 172 6.38 -3.97 2.68
C PHE A 172 6.32 -3.86 1.15
N LEU A 173 6.41 -2.65 0.59
CA LEU A 173 6.32 -2.44 -0.86
C LEU A 173 7.47 -3.09 -1.61
N ARG A 174 8.70 -3.01 -1.08
CA ARG A 174 9.86 -3.69 -1.67
C ARG A 174 9.70 -5.20 -1.66
N ALA A 175 9.16 -5.78 -0.58
CA ALA A 175 8.88 -7.21 -0.51
C ALA A 175 7.85 -7.63 -1.57
N PHE A 176 6.79 -6.84 -1.75
CA PHE A 176 5.80 -7.07 -2.79
C PHE A 176 6.39 -6.92 -4.20
N PHE A 177 7.19 -5.89 -4.48
CA PHE A 177 7.79 -5.71 -5.80
C PHE A 177 8.68 -6.87 -6.21
N ARG A 178 9.53 -7.36 -5.30
CA ARG A 178 10.38 -8.52 -5.57
C ARG A 178 9.56 -9.79 -5.78
N ALA A 179 8.64 -10.07 -4.87
CA ALA A 179 7.96 -11.35 -4.85
C ALA A 179 6.75 -11.45 -5.79
N GLY A 180 6.02 -10.35 -5.97
CA GLY A 180 4.78 -10.29 -6.73
C GLY A 180 4.97 -9.82 -8.17
N LEU A 181 5.93 -8.93 -8.43
CA LEU A 181 6.22 -8.38 -9.77
C LEU A 181 7.53 -8.88 -10.37
N GLY A 182 8.37 -9.60 -9.60
CA GLY A 182 9.69 -10.04 -10.05
C GLY A 182 10.68 -8.88 -10.27
N LEU A 183 10.46 -7.73 -9.61
CA LEU A 183 11.28 -6.53 -9.79
C LEU A 183 12.35 -6.43 -8.72
N GLU A 184 13.61 -6.52 -9.14
CA GLU A 184 14.75 -6.17 -8.31
C GLU A 184 14.94 -4.65 -8.28
N ARG A 185 14.25 -3.99 -7.34
CA ARG A 185 14.31 -2.53 -7.14
C ARG A 185 14.34 -2.13 -5.68
N ALA A 186 14.83 -0.93 -5.43
CA ALA A 186 14.64 -0.25 -4.15
C ALA A 186 13.15 0.04 -3.88
N ALA A 187 12.83 0.26 -2.60
CA ALA A 187 11.53 0.78 -2.22
C ALA A 187 11.30 2.16 -2.87
N PRO A 188 10.04 2.59 -3.11
CA PRO A 188 9.76 3.96 -3.49
C PRO A 188 10.32 4.93 -2.45
N ALA A 189 10.69 6.13 -2.87
CA ALA A 189 10.99 7.25 -1.99
C ALA A 189 9.76 7.65 -1.17
N ASN A 190 9.96 8.48 -0.15
CA ASN A 190 8.87 9.01 0.65
C ASN A 190 7.87 9.78 -0.23
N ALA A 191 6.57 9.56 -0.01
CA ALA A 191 5.47 10.08 -0.85
C ALA A 191 5.60 9.77 -2.36
N GLU A 192 6.34 8.72 -2.74
CA GLU A 192 6.38 8.25 -4.13
C GLU A 192 5.28 7.21 -4.36
N LYS A 193 4.76 7.18 -5.60
CA LYS A 193 3.77 6.22 -6.05
C LYS A 193 4.27 5.30 -7.18
N VAL A 194 3.76 4.08 -7.20
CA VAL A 194 3.93 3.11 -8.28
C VAL A 194 2.56 2.57 -8.66
N GLU A 195 2.20 2.64 -9.94
CA GLU A 195 0.91 2.15 -10.42
C GLU A 195 1.07 0.75 -10.99
N VAL A 196 0.25 -0.19 -10.51
CA VAL A 196 0.26 -1.59 -10.93
C VAL A 196 -1.15 -2.04 -11.28
N VAL A 197 -1.26 -3.12 -12.04
CA VAL A 197 -2.54 -3.73 -12.42
C VAL A 197 -2.53 -5.22 -12.14
N TRP A 198 -3.70 -5.73 -11.75
CA TRP A 198 -4.00 -7.15 -11.62
C TRP A 198 -5.04 -7.55 -12.67
N ASP A 199 -4.68 -8.49 -13.55
CA ASP A 199 -5.58 -9.07 -14.56
C ASP A 199 -5.45 -10.61 -14.64
N GLY A 200 -5.12 -11.23 -13.51
CA GLY A 200 -4.69 -12.62 -13.39
C GLY A 200 -3.18 -12.76 -13.15
N ALA A 201 -2.42 -11.70 -13.43
CA ALA A 201 -1.04 -11.51 -13.01
C ALA A 201 -0.78 -10.04 -12.66
N TRP A 202 0.24 -9.79 -11.85
CA TRP A 202 0.68 -8.43 -11.52
C TRP A 202 1.54 -7.85 -12.65
N LYS A 203 1.26 -6.60 -13.04
CA LYS A 203 2.05 -5.85 -14.04
C LYS A 203 2.24 -4.41 -13.58
N VAL A 204 3.38 -3.81 -13.90
CA VAL A 204 3.60 -2.37 -13.67
C VAL A 204 2.99 -1.57 -14.81
N LEU A 205 2.33 -0.46 -14.47
CA LEU A 205 1.85 0.54 -15.41
C LEU A 205 2.78 1.76 -15.44
N HIS A 206 3.13 2.32 -14.27
CA HIS A 206 3.95 3.53 -14.15
C HIS A 206 4.81 3.50 -12.87
N GLY A 207 5.95 4.21 -12.88
CA GLY A 207 6.84 4.34 -11.71
C GLY A 207 7.62 3.06 -11.36
N GLY A 208 7.68 2.10 -12.28
CA GLY A 208 8.36 0.81 -12.14
C GLY A 208 9.81 0.78 -12.57
N GLU A 209 10.33 1.89 -13.09
CA GLU A 209 11.71 1.97 -13.57
C GLU A 209 12.68 1.90 -12.38
N LYS A 210 13.87 1.35 -12.63
CA LYS A 210 14.89 1.08 -11.61
C LYS A 210 15.26 2.37 -10.89
N ASN A 211 14.87 2.50 -9.62
CA ASN A 211 15.63 3.33 -8.70
C ASN A 211 16.92 2.55 -8.40
N ASP A 212 18.08 3.16 -8.65
CA ASP A 212 19.39 2.56 -8.43
C ASP A 212 19.46 1.95 -7.01
N LEU A 213 20.04 0.74 -6.93
CA LEU A 213 20.13 -0.06 -5.70
C LEU A 213 21.09 0.54 -4.67
#